data_AF-A0A7C7I0K3-F1
#
_entry.id   AF-A0A7C7I0K3-F1
#
_cell.length_a   1.000
_cell.length_b   1.000
_cell.length_c   1.000
_cell.angle_alpha   90.00
_cell.angle_beta   90.00
_cell.angle_gamma   90.00
#
_symmetry.space_group_name_H-M   'P 1'
#
loop_
_entity.id
_entity.type
_entity.pdbx_description
1 polymer ?
#
loop_
_entity_poly.entity_id
_entity_poly.type
_entity_poly.pdbx_seq_one_letter_code
_entity_poly.pdbx_strand_id
1 'polypeptide(L)'
;HRLDPTHEQSGIHQRYAHSTFCHVEEFREDQDPVYVQVQIFVERESQKGILIGKKGRAIRELGEMARMKIEHFIDMRVYLDLWVKPLKAWRKNRGHLNRLGFRLPESDEPSAS
;
A
#
# COMPACT_ATOMS: atom_id res chain seq x y z
N HIS A 1 9.33 -21.11 -26.11
CA HIS A 1 8.89 -21.06 -24.72
C HIS A 1 8.76 -19.61 -24.30
N ARG A 2 7.54 -19.06 -24.42
CA ARG A 2 7.21 -17.69 -24.02
C ARG A 2 6.82 -17.78 -22.55
N LEU A 3 7.64 -17.22 -21.66
CA LEU A 3 7.29 -17.06 -20.26
C LEU A 3 6.21 -15.98 -20.20
N ASP A 4 4.98 -16.38 -19.87
CA ASP A 4 3.92 -15.45 -19.49
C ASP A 4 4.23 -14.93 -18.09
N PRO A 5 4.51 -13.63 -17.89
CA PRO A 5 4.72 -13.08 -16.57
C PRO A 5 3.36 -12.64 -16.03
N THR A 6 2.49 -13.61 -15.73
CA THR A 6 1.35 -13.35 -14.86
C THR A 6 1.92 -13.17 -13.46
N HIS A 7 2.37 -11.95 -13.18
CA HIS A 7 2.63 -11.49 -11.82
C HIS A 7 1.31 -11.59 -11.07
N GLU A 8 1.08 -12.72 -10.41
CA GLU A 8 0.01 -12.90 -9.46
C GLU A 8 0.35 -12.05 -8.22
N GLN A 9 0.07 -10.74 -8.33
CA GLN A 9 0.16 -9.81 -7.22
C GLN A 9 -0.94 -10.17 -6.21
N SER A 10 -0.61 -11.07 -5.29
CA SER A 10 -1.39 -11.31 -4.07
C SER A 10 -1.23 -10.10 -3.14
N GLY A 11 -1.97 -9.03 -3.44
CA GLY A 11 -2.01 -7.82 -2.63
C GLY A 11 -2.69 -8.09 -1.28
N ILE A 12 -1.92 -8.06 -0.19
CA ILE A 12 -2.48 -8.03 1.16
C ILE A 12 -3.06 -6.62 1.37
N HIS A 13 -4.39 -6.50 1.30
CA HIS A 13 -5.10 -5.24 1.47
C HIS A 13 -5.52 -5.05 2.92
N GLN A 14 -4.92 -4.08 3.63
CA GLN A 14 -5.29 -3.77 5.01
C GLN A 14 -5.86 -2.35 5.12
N ARG A 15 -7.16 -2.26 5.44
CA ARG A 15 -7.90 -0.99 5.59
C ARG A 15 -7.58 -0.37 6.95
N TYR A 16 -6.94 0.81 6.98
CA TYR A 16 -6.87 1.65 8.18
C TYR A 16 -7.43 3.05 7.90
N ALA A 17 -8.38 3.45 8.76
CA ALA A 17 -8.99 4.77 8.96
C ALA A 17 -9.34 5.62 7.70
N HIS A 18 -10.55 5.43 7.16
CA HIS A 18 -11.41 6.33 6.34
C HIS A 18 -10.81 7.24 5.23
N SER A 19 -9.50 7.25 4.96
CA SER A 19 -8.87 8.22 4.07
C SER A 19 -7.55 7.78 3.43
N THR A 20 -7.02 6.60 3.79
CA THR A 20 -5.76 6.10 3.24
C THR A 20 -5.93 4.70 2.65
N PHE A 21 -5.35 4.49 1.47
CA PHE A 21 -5.29 3.20 0.79
C PHE A 21 -3.82 2.83 0.58
N CYS A 22 -3.45 1.56 0.74
CA CYS A 22 -2.09 1.11 0.46
C CYS A 22 -2.08 -0.15 -0.40
N HIS A 23 -1.06 -0.28 -1.23
CA HIS A 23 -0.86 -1.41 -2.14
C HIS A 23 0.62 -1.79 -2.21
N VAL A 24 0.92 -3.09 -2.26
CA VAL A 24 2.28 -3.61 -2.48
C VAL A 24 2.54 -3.57 -3.98
N GLU A 25 3.44 -2.69 -4.41
CA GLU A 25 3.80 -2.57 -5.82
C GLU A 25 4.77 -3.66 -6.24
N GLU A 26 5.73 -3.97 -5.36
CA GLU A 26 6.82 -4.87 -5.64
C GLU A 26 7.21 -5.67 -4.40
N PHE A 27 7.52 -6.94 -4.61
CA PHE A 27 7.93 -7.87 -3.59
C PHE A 27 8.99 -8.80 -4.19
N ARG A 28 10.23 -8.71 -3.69
CA ARG A 28 11.37 -9.50 -4.16
C ARG A 28 11.93 -10.33 -3.02
N GLU A 29 11.51 -11.60 -2.96
CA GLU A 29 11.97 -12.57 -1.96
C GLU A 29 13.39 -13.07 -2.21
N ASP A 30 13.89 -12.94 -3.43
CA ASP A 30 15.23 -13.39 -3.86
C ASP A 30 16.38 -12.48 -3.37
N GLN A 31 16.04 -11.39 -2.69
CA GLN A 31 17.01 -10.42 -2.15
C GLN A 31 17.20 -10.61 -0.65
N ASP A 32 18.42 -10.36 -0.16
CA ASP A 32 18.70 -10.26 1.28
C ASP A 32 19.24 -8.85 1.58
N PRO A 33 18.46 -7.97 2.23
CA PRO A 33 17.12 -8.20 2.77
C PRO A 33 16.01 -8.27 1.69
N VAL A 34 14.90 -8.95 2.00
CA VAL A 34 13.70 -9.03 1.14
C VAL A 34 13.21 -7.62 0.85
N TYR A 35 13.04 -7.29 -0.42
CA TYR A 35 12.60 -5.94 -0.82
C TYR A 35 11.08 -5.90 -0.93
N VAL A 36 10.46 -4.93 -0.25
CA VAL A 36 9.02 -4.69 -0.29
C VAL A 36 8.76 -3.23 -0.58
N GLN A 37 8.13 -2.94 -1.72
CA GLN A 37 7.69 -1.58 -2.06
C GLN A 37 6.19 -1.44 -1.83
N VAL A 38 5.80 -0.43 -1.05
CA VAL A 38 4.39 -0.15 -0.76
C VAL A 38 4.06 1.28 -1.16
N GLN A 39 3.02 1.45 -1.98
CA GLN A 39 2.44 2.74 -2.30
C GLN A 39 1.29 3.03 -1.34
N ILE A 40 1.34 4.20 -0.69
CA ILE A 40 0.31 4.70 0.20
C ILE A 40 -0.34 5.92 -0.45
N PHE A 41 -1.62 5.80 -0.74
CA PHE A 41 -2.45 6.81 -1.36
C PHE A 41 -3.26 7.57 -0.31
N VAL A 42 -3.23 8.89 -0.42
CA VAL A 42 -4.01 9.80 0.42
C VAL A 42 -4.86 10.72 -0.45
N GLU A 43 -5.98 11.22 0.06
CA GLU A 43 -6.88 12.05 -0.77
C GLU A 43 -6.40 13.48 -0.97
N ARG A 44 -5.69 14.03 0.02
CA ARG A 44 -5.29 15.43 0.06
C ARG A 44 -3.81 15.56 0.43
N GLU A 45 -3.16 16.59 -0.11
CA GLU A 45 -1.74 16.88 0.20
C GLU A 45 -1.54 17.17 1.71
N SER A 46 -2.53 17.76 2.38
CA SER A 46 -2.49 17.97 3.84
C SER A 46 -2.36 16.66 4.61
N GLN A 47 -3.06 15.60 4.16
CA GLN A 47 -2.96 14.26 4.77
C GLN A 47 -1.59 13.65 4.51
N LYS A 48 -1.01 13.85 3.32
CA LYS A 48 0.37 13.43 3.03
C LYS A 48 1.35 14.10 4.01
N GLY A 49 1.17 15.39 4.28
CA GLY A 49 1.96 16.11 5.28
C GLY A 49 1.84 15.52 6.69
N ILE A 50 0.63 15.13 7.11
CA ILE A 50 0.39 14.48 8.41
C ILE A 50 1.05 13.09 8.47
N LEU A 51 0.88 12.28 7.41
CA LEU A 51 1.41 10.92 7.34
C LEU A 51 2.94 10.89 7.30
N ILE A 52 3.56 11.80 6.54
CA ILE A 52 5.02 11.96 6.53
C ILE A 52 5.48 12.50 7.90
N GLY A 53 4.74 13.45 8.46
CA GLY A 53 5.06 14.11 9.71
C GLY A 53 6.30 15.02 9.60
N LYS A 54 6.63 15.71 10.69
CA LYS A 54 7.77 16.64 10.74
C LYS A 54 9.08 15.90 10.47
N LYS A 55 9.80 16.29 9.42
CA LYS A 55 11.06 15.67 8.96
C LYS A 55 10.95 14.16 8.67
N GLY A 56 9.76 13.66 8.30
CA GLY A 56 9.56 12.24 8.00
C GLY A 56 9.48 11.33 9.23
N ARG A 57 9.27 11.87 10.43
CA ARG A 57 9.25 11.09 11.67
C ARG A 57 8.10 10.08 11.72
N ALA A 58 6.89 10.53 11.40
CA ALA A 58 5.70 9.68 11.52
C ALA A 58 5.72 8.50 10.54
N ILE A 59 6.15 8.73 9.29
CA ILE A 59 6.27 7.65 8.29
C ILE A 59 7.39 6.67 8.63
N ARG A 60 8.47 7.13 9.27
CA ARG A 60 9.55 6.25 9.76
C ARG A 60 9.08 5.35 10.88
N GLU A 61 8.39 5.90 11.87
CA GLU A 61 7.81 5.12 12.97
C GLU A 61 6.80 4.10 12.44
N LEU A 62 5.93 4.51 11.51
CA LEU A 62 5.00 3.59 10.84
C LEU A 62 5.73 2.49 10.07
N GLY A 63 6.74 2.84 9.29
CA GLY A 63 7.54 1.91 8.51
C GLY A 63 8.33 0.93 9.38
N GLU A 64 8.87 1.39 10.50
CA GLU A 64 9.56 0.53 11.46
C GLU A 64 8.61 -0.49 12.09
N MET A 65 7.44 -0.04 12.55
CA MET A 65 6.40 -0.93 13.08
C MET A 65 5.89 -1.94 12.06
N ALA A 66 5.68 -1.51 10.81
CA ALA A 66 5.25 -2.38 9.73
C ALA A 66 6.33 -3.39 9.37
N ARG A 67 7.59 -2.95 9.20
CA ARG A 67 8.74 -3.79 8.90
C ARG A 67 8.92 -4.87 9.97
N MET A 68 8.92 -4.52 11.26
CA MET A 68 9.04 -5.51 12.34
C MET A 68 7.96 -6.60 12.28
N LYS A 69 6.71 -6.23 11.94
CA LYS A 69 5.63 -7.21 11.79
C LYS A 69 5.83 -8.11 10.57
N ILE A 70 6.28 -7.56 9.45
CA ILE A 70 6.55 -8.32 8.24
C ILE A 70 7.72 -9.27 8.49
N GLU A 71 8.83 -8.78 9.03
CA GLU A 71 10.01 -9.60 9.37
C GLU A 71 9.64 -10.74 10.30
N HIS A 72 8.80 -10.49 11.32
CA HIS A 72 8.31 -11.54 12.20
C HIS A 72 7.42 -12.57 11.50
N PHE A 73 6.64 -12.14 10.51
CA PHE A 73 5.73 -13.01 9.76
C PHE A 73 6.47 -13.91 8.76
N ILE A 74 7.52 -13.39 8.10
CA ILE A 74 8.28 -14.12 7.07
C ILE A 74 9.60 -14.72 7.58
N ASP A 75 9.98 -14.42 8.83
CA ASP A 75 11.24 -14.83 9.47
C ASP A 75 12.52 -14.46 8.68
N MET A 76 12.47 -13.34 7.95
CA MET A 76 13.56 -12.81 7.15
C MET A 76 13.69 -11.31 7.34
N ARG A 77 14.87 -10.75 7.06
CA ARG A 77 15.09 -9.30 7.09
C ARG A 77 14.39 -8.64 5.91
N VAL A 78 13.82 -7.46 6.13
CA VAL A 78 13.02 -6.74 5.13
C VAL A 78 13.53 -5.32 4.94
N TYR A 79 13.74 -4.93 3.69
CA TYR A 79 13.81 -3.53 3.30
C TYR A 79 12.42 -3.06 2.85
N LEU A 80 11.78 -2.23 3.67
CA LEU A 80 10.45 -1.68 3.40
C LEU A 80 10.55 -0.27 2.81
N ASP A 81 10.16 -0.12 1.54
CA ASP A 81 10.16 1.14 0.81
C ASP A 81 8.75 1.72 0.72
N LEU A 82 8.50 2.82 1.43
CA LEU A 82 7.17 3.43 1.55
C LEU A 82 7.05 4.70 0.70
N TRP A 83 6.11 4.70 -0.24
CA TRP A 83 5.86 5.83 -1.15
C TRP A 83 4.50 6.47 -0.89
N VAL A 84 4.48 7.70 -0.38
CA VAL A 84 3.22 8.43 -0.13
C VAL A 84 2.87 9.32 -1.32
N LYS A 85 1.75 9.04 -1.98
CA LYS A 85 1.26 9.77 -3.15
C LYS A 85 -0.14 10.35 -2.91
N PRO A 86 -0.39 11.62 -3.24
CA PRO A 86 -1.75 12.16 -3.25
C PRO A 86 -2.52 11.63 -4.48
N LEU A 87 -3.70 11.06 -4.27
CA LEU A 87 -4.62 10.65 -5.33
C LEU A 87 -5.98 11.30 -5.07
N LYS A 88 -6.30 12.37 -5.81
CA LYS A 88 -7.55 13.10 -5.62
C LYS A 88 -8.74 12.28 -6.11
N ALA A 89 -9.82 12.28 -5.33
CA ALA A 89 -11.12 11.72 -5.70
C ALA A 89 -11.10 10.22 -6.09
N TRP A 90 -10.13 9.43 -5.61
CA TRP A 90 -10.05 8.00 -5.90
C TRP A 90 -11.33 7.27 -5.52
N ARG A 91 -11.90 7.57 -4.35
CA ARG A 91 -13.20 7.01 -3.91
C ARG A 91 -14.38 7.34 -4.84
N LYS A 92 -14.33 8.46 -5.58
CA LYS A 92 -15.44 8.90 -6.45
C LYS A 92 -15.28 8.48 -7.90
N ASN A 93 -14.09 8.05 -8.32
CA ASN A 93 -13.80 7.78 -9.72
C ASN A 93 -13.32 6.34 -9.92
N ARG A 94 -14.28 5.39 -9.84
CA ARG A 94 -14.06 3.95 -10.04
C ARG A 94 -13.32 3.66 -11.36
N GLY A 95 -13.50 4.50 -12.39
CA GLY A 95 -12.83 4.37 -13.69
C GLY A 95 -11.33 4.67 -13.69
N HIS A 96 -10.84 5.56 -12.82
CA HIS A 96 -9.39 5.83 -12.70
C HIS A 96 -8.64 4.72 -11.96
N LEU A 97 -9.31 4.05 -11.03
CA LEU A 97 -8.71 2.96 -10.25
C LEU A 97 -8.49 1.72 -11.11
N ASN A 98 -9.46 1.34 -11.94
CA ASN A 98 -9.29 0.24 -12.91
C ASN A 98 -8.14 0.47 -13.89
N ARG A 99 -7.91 1.72 -14.34
CA ARG A 99 -6.82 2.07 -15.27
C ARG A 99 -5.44 2.04 -14.63
N LEU A 100 -5.37 2.13 -13.30
CA LEU A 100 -4.14 2.01 -12.51
C LEU A 100 -3.95 0.57 -11.96
N GLY A 101 -4.82 -0.38 -12.33
CA GLY A 101 -4.77 -1.76 -11.83
C GLY A 101 -5.40 -1.95 -10.43
N PHE A 102 -5.96 -0.91 -9.83
CA PHE A 102 -6.59 -0.97 -8.52
C PHE A 102 -8.01 -1.56 -8.62
N ARG A 103 -8.19 -2.80 -8.17
CA ARG A 103 -9.52 -3.30 -7.81
C ARG A 103 -9.88 -2.76 -6.43
N LEU A 104 -10.75 -1.75 -6.38
CA LEU A 104 -11.45 -1.47 -5.13
C LEU A 104 -12.22 -2.74 -4.75
N PRO A 105 -12.11 -3.25 -3.51
CA PRO A 105 -13.10 -4.20 -3.03
C PRO A 105 -14.46 -3.54 -3.18
N GLU A 106 -15.45 -4.30 -3.68
CA GLU A 106 -16.82 -3.83 -3.74
C GLU A 106 -17.17 -3.24 -2.38
N SER A 107 -17.74 -2.04 -2.42
CA SER A 107 -18.15 -1.33 -1.23
C SER A 107 -19.03 -2.29 -0.45
N ASP A 108 -18.64 -2.62 0.79
CA ASP A 108 -19.58 -3.11 1.78
C ASP A 108 -20.60 -1.96 1.94
N GLU A 109 -21.61 -1.89 1.07
CA GLU A 109 -22.84 -1.23 1.46
C GLU A 109 -23.29 -1.98 2.72
N PRO A 110 -23.62 -1.28 3.83
CA PRO A 110 -24.53 -1.93 4.74
C PRO A 110 -25.75 -2.24 3.89
N SER A 111 -26.03 -3.52 3.66
CA SER A 111 -27.39 -3.97 3.37
C SER A 111 -28.25 -3.48 4.51
N ALA A 112 -28.72 -2.25 4.41
CA ALA A 112 -29.86 -1.76 5.13
C ALA A 112 -31.05 -2.16 4.26
N SER A 113 -31.74 -3.18 4.74
CA SER A 113 -33.12 -3.51 4.37
C SER A 113 -34.05 -2.31 4.44
#